data_AF-A0A3D4W473-F1
#
_entry.id   AF-A0A3D4W473-F1
#
_cell.length_a   1.000
_cell.length_b   1.000
_cell.length_c   1.000
_cell.angle_alpha   90.00
_cell.angle_beta   90.00
_cell.angle_gamma   90.00
#
_symmetry.space_group_name_H-M   'P 1'
#
loop_
_entity.id
_entity.type
_entity.pdbx_description
1 polymer ?
#
loop_
_entity_poly.entity_id
_entity_poly.type
_entity_poly.pdbx_seq_one_letter_code
_entity_poly.pdbx_strand_id
1 'polypeptide(L)'
;MKKAEKTTRVSSGKRNPEHLVLPGNLSISYPHAAILLILTFTSILYAGALRNDFMTGWDDGEYLTAISGEGVINVPEIFSSFHLGMYQPLAVLSMAINYKLSGAGPWAFILTNILLHLLNTFLVFRLSERWMKGLIPAAMVAFLFAIHPMHVEPVVWISARSSGLYALFFLLGLIAYDKYTDQGYSLRQYLVVLLFFVLALFSKSMAATFPVVLLMADYLKKRQFKWGLLTEKIPFFAISIIFGLVAIRASASFGHITVLEQDYNLFQRIFLILYGISFYILKLFVPLNLSAIYAFPEISGGKLPAYVFSSVIVLFAAIAAILYRRKYRREFISGGMFFLITIGMVLPLFWSRIFITADRYTYIPYIGLFMIIGRYAANLWETRHTMDKTTRRLALATSALLVIIMGVSTVSRITVWKNTPTLLSDVIDKKRSDADMAHGYFYLGNYYDAGNNAAEAMKYYDLSLSRNPSYLLALNNRGILKGKSGQISTAIADFEQAIRLKPDYAEAWYNRGIAYFQAGEPEHACADWKESARLGFAPARQAIVKYCTVEKTPGQLQMPGIEDESRTIPGTRDN
;
A
#
# COMPACT_ATOMS: atom_id res chain seq x y z
N MET A 1 -74.55 30.70 -19.19
CA MET A 1 -73.54 29.73 -19.68
C MET A 1 -72.14 30.24 -19.29
N LYS A 2 -71.57 29.74 -18.20
CA LYS A 2 -70.16 29.96 -17.81
C LYS A 2 -69.41 28.65 -18.05
N LYS A 3 -68.39 28.69 -18.92
CA LYS A 3 -67.62 27.52 -19.36
C LYS A 3 -66.49 27.26 -18.36
N ALA A 4 -66.43 26.03 -17.84
CA ALA A 4 -65.45 25.57 -16.87
C ALA A 4 -64.03 25.46 -17.47
N GLU A 5 -63.04 26.01 -16.76
CA GLU A 5 -61.62 25.78 -16.99
C GLU A 5 -61.23 24.36 -16.59
N LYS A 6 -60.76 23.58 -17.58
CA LYS A 6 -60.08 22.30 -17.35
C LYS A 6 -58.63 22.58 -17.00
N THR A 7 -58.30 22.50 -15.72
CA THR A 7 -56.92 22.31 -15.25
C THR A 7 -56.41 20.93 -15.67
N THR A 8 -55.52 20.89 -16.66
CA THR A 8 -54.74 19.71 -17.03
C THR A 8 -53.70 19.41 -15.95
N ARG A 9 -54.01 18.45 -15.07
CA ARG A 9 -53.00 17.77 -14.24
C ARG A 9 -51.99 17.08 -15.16
N VAL A 10 -50.76 17.59 -15.18
CA VAL A 10 -49.60 16.85 -15.69
C VAL A 10 -49.46 15.60 -14.82
N SER A 11 -49.68 14.44 -15.43
CA SER A 11 -49.57 13.15 -14.78
C SER A 11 -48.11 12.93 -14.36
N SER A 12 -47.93 12.70 -13.06
CA SER A 12 -46.70 12.20 -12.48
C SER A 12 -46.26 10.95 -13.22
N GLY A 13 -45.11 11.04 -13.91
CA GLY A 13 -44.47 9.90 -14.54
C GLY A 13 -44.32 8.75 -13.54
N LYS A 14 -44.70 7.55 -13.99
CA LYS A 14 -44.63 6.29 -13.26
C LYS A 14 -43.29 6.17 -12.51
N ARG A 15 -43.32 6.18 -11.16
CA ARG A 15 -42.19 5.72 -10.34
C ARG A 15 -41.97 4.24 -10.69
N ASN A 16 -40.77 3.90 -11.17
CA ASN A 16 -40.33 2.52 -11.24
C ASN A 16 -40.50 1.87 -9.85
N PRO A 17 -40.92 0.60 -9.73
CA PRO A 17 -41.07 -0.03 -8.43
C PRO A 17 -39.72 0.04 -7.70
N GLU A 18 -39.64 0.73 -6.56
CA GLU A 18 -38.37 1.00 -5.85
C GLU A 18 -37.81 -0.24 -5.13
N HIS A 19 -38.52 -1.38 -5.20
CA HIS A 19 -38.29 -2.58 -4.42
C HIS A 19 -38.37 -3.86 -5.25
N LEU A 20 -37.51 -4.82 -4.93
CA LEU A 20 -37.58 -6.22 -5.32
C LEU A 20 -38.36 -6.98 -4.24
N VAL A 21 -39.36 -7.77 -4.64
CA VAL A 21 -40.11 -8.65 -3.75
C VAL A 21 -39.48 -10.05 -3.79
N LEU A 22 -39.02 -10.52 -2.64
CA LEU A 22 -38.44 -11.85 -2.43
C LEU A 22 -39.52 -12.85 -1.96
N PRO A 23 -39.28 -14.17 -2.06
CA PRO A 23 -40.16 -15.18 -1.48
C PRO A 23 -40.44 -14.88 0.01
N GLY A 24 -41.69 -15.06 0.44
CA GLY A 24 -42.12 -14.77 1.82
C GLY A 24 -42.46 -13.31 2.10
N ASN A 25 -42.84 -12.52 1.10
CA ASN A 25 -43.23 -11.11 1.21
C ASN A 25 -42.14 -10.16 1.75
N LEU A 26 -40.86 -10.55 1.69
CA LEU A 26 -39.75 -9.65 2.02
C LEU A 26 -39.51 -8.65 0.87
N SER A 27 -39.45 -7.35 1.16
CA SER A 27 -39.15 -6.32 0.14
C SER A 27 -37.79 -5.67 0.40
N ILE A 28 -36.92 -5.62 -0.61
CA ILE A 28 -35.60 -4.97 -0.54
C ILE A 28 -35.48 -3.91 -1.64
N SER A 29 -34.95 -2.72 -1.35
CA SER A 29 -34.78 -1.71 -2.40
C SER A 29 -33.62 -2.05 -3.33
N TYR A 30 -33.69 -1.64 -4.60
CA TYR A 30 -32.65 -1.98 -5.59
C TYR A 30 -31.22 -1.60 -5.19
N PRO A 31 -30.95 -0.44 -4.57
CA PRO A 31 -29.61 -0.13 -4.07
C PRO A 31 -29.11 -1.13 -3.02
N HIS A 32 -29.97 -1.56 -2.09
CA HIS A 32 -29.61 -2.55 -1.07
C HIS A 32 -29.38 -3.93 -1.68
N ALA A 33 -30.21 -4.35 -2.64
CA ALA A 33 -30.02 -5.61 -3.35
C ALA A 33 -28.70 -5.63 -4.15
N ALA A 34 -28.39 -4.53 -4.85
CA ALA A 34 -27.17 -4.40 -5.64
C ALA A 34 -25.91 -4.51 -4.76
N ILE A 35 -25.86 -3.76 -3.65
CA ILE A 35 -24.69 -3.83 -2.76
C ILE A 35 -24.59 -5.19 -2.06
N LEU A 36 -25.72 -5.79 -1.64
CA LEU A 36 -25.71 -7.13 -1.04
C LEU A 36 -25.15 -8.19 -1.99
N LEU A 37 -25.51 -8.11 -3.29
CA LEU A 37 -24.96 -9.01 -4.32
C LEU A 37 -23.45 -8.83 -4.46
N ILE A 38 -22.97 -7.57 -4.55
CA ILE A 38 -21.54 -7.26 -4.66
C ILE A 38 -20.80 -7.80 -3.44
N LEU A 39 -21.28 -7.53 -2.22
CA LEU A 39 -20.63 -7.99 -1.00
C LEU A 39 -20.61 -9.52 -0.92
N THR A 40 -21.72 -10.19 -1.23
CA THR A 40 -21.78 -11.66 -1.25
C THR A 40 -20.79 -12.25 -2.25
N PHE A 41 -20.75 -11.71 -3.47
CA PHE A 41 -19.82 -12.17 -4.51
C PHE A 41 -18.35 -11.96 -4.07
N THR A 42 -18.06 -10.81 -3.46
CA THR A 42 -16.71 -10.48 -2.95
C THR A 42 -16.29 -11.44 -1.85
N SER A 43 -17.18 -11.74 -0.90
CA SER A 43 -16.92 -12.71 0.17
C SER A 43 -16.57 -14.09 -0.38
N ILE A 44 -17.31 -14.56 -1.39
CA ILE A 44 -17.02 -15.85 -2.05
C ILE A 44 -15.65 -15.81 -2.73
N LEU A 45 -15.36 -14.72 -3.45
CA LEU A 45 -14.12 -14.55 -4.20
C LEU A 45 -12.87 -14.58 -3.29
N TYR A 46 -12.94 -13.94 -2.12
CA TYR A 46 -11.85 -13.86 -1.15
C TYR A 46 -11.83 -14.99 -0.11
N ALA A 47 -12.86 -15.84 -0.03
CA ALA A 47 -12.92 -16.93 0.94
C ALA A 47 -11.71 -17.86 0.87
N GLY A 48 -11.15 -18.07 -0.33
CA GLY A 48 -9.94 -18.88 -0.52
C GLY A 48 -8.70 -18.32 0.20
N ALA A 49 -8.63 -17.01 0.41
CA ALA A 49 -7.51 -16.35 1.08
C ALA A 49 -7.38 -16.73 2.56
N LEU A 50 -8.45 -17.22 3.21
CA LEU A 50 -8.42 -17.66 4.60
C LEU A 50 -7.50 -18.87 4.83
N ARG A 51 -7.04 -19.53 3.76
CA ARG A 51 -6.07 -20.63 3.78
C ARG A 51 -4.62 -20.17 3.58
N ASN A 52 -4.38 -18.87 3.43
CA ASN A 52 -3.05 -18.32 3.24
C ASN A 52 -2.35 -18.19 4.61
N ASP A 53 -1.03 -18.30 4.58
CA ASP A 53 -0.15 -18.24 5.74
C ASP A 53 0.45 -16.82 5.92
N PHE A 54 1.15 -16.60 7.04
CA PHE A 54 1.97 -15.40 7.21
C PHE A 54 3.09 -15.32 6.16
N MET A 55 3.43 -14.11 5.75
CA MET A 55 4.59 -13.83 4.91
C MET A 55 5.87 -13.78 5.76
N THR A 56 6.32 -14.93 6.26
CA THR A 56 7.57 -15.11 7.03
C THR A 56 8.80 -14.69 6.21
N GLY A 57 9.81 -14.09 6.84
CA GLY A 57 10.99 -13.55 6.13
C GLY A 57 10.72 -12.25 5.37
N TRP A 58 9.49 -11.74 5.49
CA TRP A 58 9.04 -10.43 5.04
C TRP A 58 8.42 -9.68 6.24
N ASP A 59 7.48 -8.76 6.02
CA ASP A 59 7.07 -7.77 7.03
C ASP A 59 6.17 -8.37 8.13
N ASP A 60 5.42 -9.45 7.84
CA ASP A 60 4.42 -10.01 8.77
C ASP A 60 5.08 -10.51 10.07
N GLY A 61 6.29 -11.10 9.98
CA GLY A 61 7.02 -11.61 11.13
C GLY A 61 7.36 -10.52 12.14
N GLU A 62 7.69 -9.32 11.68
CA GLU A 62 8.04 -8.20 12.57
C GLU A 62 6.84 -7.65 13.32
N TYR A 63 5.68 -7.52 12.65
CA TYR A 63 4.46 -7.13 13.36
C TYR A 63 4.05 -8.15 14.39
N LEU A 64 4.19 -9.45 14.08
CA LEU A 64 3.88 -10.51 15.06
C LEU A 64 4.78 -10.41 16.28
N THR A 65 6.09 -10.22 16.10
CA THR A 65 7.03 -10.03 17.21
C THR A 65 6.69 -8.79 18.03
N ALA A 66 6.25 -7.70 17.38
CA ALA A 66 5.88 -6.47 18.07
C ALA A 66 4.58 -6.59 18.89
N ILE A 67 3.71 -7.56 18.62
CA ILE A 67 2.38 -7.68 19.25
C ILE A 67 2.18 -8.94 20.09
N SER A 68 3.16 -9.85 20.14
CA SER A 68 3.02 -11.18 20.75
C SER A 68 3.12 -11.22 22.28
N GLY A 69 3.22 -10.06 22.96
CA GLY A 69 3.33 -9.99 24.42
C GLY A 69 2.08 -10.48 25.16
N GLU A 70 2.28 -11.22 26.26
CA GLU A 70 1.20 -11.76 27.11
C GLU A 70 0.44 -10.68 27.94
N GLY A 71 0.97 -9.45 27.97
CA GLY A 71 0.48 -8.36 28.80
C GLY A 71 -0.78 -7.63 28.32
N VAL A 72 -1.11 -6.53 29.01
CA VAL A 72 -2.09 -5.55 28.52
C VAL A 72 -1.48 -4.81 27.33
N ILE A 73 -2.28 -4.54 26.29
CA ILE A 73 -1.81 -3.81 25.11
C ILE A 73 -1.37 -2.41 25.55
N ASN A 74 -0.09 -2.09 25.38
CA ASN A 74 0.48 -0.79 25.72
C ASN A 74 0.17 0.24 24.62
N VAL A 75 -1.01 0.86 24.72
CA VAL A 75 -1.46 1.84 23.72
C VAL A 75 -0.52 3.06 23.63
N PRO A 76 -0.06 3.67 24.74
CA PRO A 76 0.90 4.78 24.66
C PRO A 76 2.16 4.44 23.86
N GLU A 77 2.75 3.27 24.09
CA GLU A 77 3.95 2.81 23.39
C GLU A 77 3.73 2.68 21.87
N ILE A 78 2.62 2.05 21.46
CA ILE A 78 2.25 1.91 20.05
C ILE A 78 2.13 3.27 19.36
N PHE A 79 1.61 4.29 20.06
CA PHE A 79 1.43 5.63 19.48
C PHE A 79 2.69 6.49 19.50
N SER A 80 3.74 6.07 20.22
CA SER A 80 5.06 6.71 20.26
C SER A 80 6.14 6.02 19.43
N SER A 81 5.87 4.83 18.88
CA SER A 81 6.85 4.02 18.14
C SER A 81 6.72 4.11 16.61
N PHE A 82 7.80 3.75 15.92
CA PHE A 82 7.81 3.48 14.47
C PHE A 82 8.02 1.99 14.23
N HIS A 83 7.28 1.42 13.28
CA HIS A 83 7.42 0.01 12.91
C HIS A 83 7.75 -0.06 11.42
N LEU A 84 8.85 -0.74 11.04
CA LEU A 84 9.30 -0.87 9.66
C LEU A 84 9.46 0.49 8.94
N GLY A 85 9.96 1.51 9.66
CA GLY A 85 10.10 2.87 9.13
C GLY A 85 8.80 3.61 8.86
N MET A 86 7.69 3.15 9.44
CA MET A 86 6.37 3.71 9.21
C MET A 86 5.69 4.08 10.53
N TYR A 87 5.00 5.21 10.53
CA TYR A 87 4.08 5.58 11.60
C TYR A 87 2.65 5.16 11.23
N GLN A 88 2.19 4.06 11.83
CA GLN A 88 0.85 3.47 11.58
C GLN A 88 0.25 2.84 12.86
N PRO A 89 0.20 3.59 13.97
CA PRO A 89 -0.17 3.06 15.28
C PRO A 89 -1.55 2.38 15.31
N LEU A 90 -2.51 2.85 14.50
CA LEU A 90 -3.84 2.26 14.49
C LEU A 90 -3.87 0.87 13.81
N ALA A 91 -2.98 0.64 12.84
CA ALA A 91 -2.82 -0.66 12.22
C ALA A 91 -2.20 -1.66 13.21
N VAL A 92 -1.15 -1.24 13.92
CA VAL A 92 -0.48 -2.05 14.94
C VAL A 92 -1.44 -2.36 16.10
N LEU A 93 -2.16 -1.36 16.61
CA LEU A 93 -3.17 -1.56 17.64
C LEU A 93 -4.27 -2.53 17.18
N SER A 94 -4.76 -2.39 15.94
CA SER A 94 -5.75 -3.31 15.39
C SER A 94 -5.23 -4.74 15.28
N MET A 95 -3.95 -4.93 14.95
CA MET A 95 -3.32 -6.25 14.91
C MET A 95 -3.11 -6.81 16.31
N ALA A 96 -2.69 -6.01 17.29
CA ALA A 96 -2.54 -6.43 18.69
C ALA A 96 -3.87 -6.87 19.30
N ILE A 97 -4.96 -6.13 19.06
CA ILE A 97 -6.31 -6.53 19.46
C ILE A 97 -6.69 -7.85 18.78
N ASN A 98 -6.43 -7.99 17.47
CA ASN A 98 -6.72 -9.23 16.75
C ASN A 98 -5.94 -10.41 17.35
N TYR A 99 -4.65 -10.24 17.63
CA TYR A 99 -3.80 -11.26 18.24
C TYR A 99 -4.33 -11.71 19.60
N LYS A 100 -4.73 -10.75 20.45
CA LYS A 100 -5.29 -11.06 21.78
C LYS A 100 -6.61 -11.84 21.74
N LEU A 101 -7.40 -11.66 20.68
CA LEU A 101 -8.70 -12.33 20.52
C LEU A 101 -8.59 -13.73 19.89
N SER A 102 -7.67 -13.93 18.96
CA SER A 102 -7.61 -15.15 18.13
C SER A 102 -6.25 -15.87 18.13
N GLY A 103 -5.27 -15.37 18.87
CA GLY A 103 -3.89 -15.82 18.82
C GLY A 103 -3.21 -15.58 17.46
N ALA A 104 -2.14 -16.32 17.21
CA ALA A 104 -1.32 -16.24 15.99
C ALA A 104 -1.92 -17.01 14.79
N GLY A 105 -3.24 -17.05 14.63
CA GLY A 105 -3.87 -17.71 13.48
C GLY A 105 -3.93 -16.79 12.24
N PRO A 106 -3.22 -17.07 11.12
CA PRO A 106 -3.21 -16.18 9.94
C PRO A 106 -4.61 -15.89 9.40
N TRP A 107 -5.48 -16.90 9.41
CA TRP A 107 -6.86 -16.82 8.94
C TRP A 107 -7.65 -15.68 9.63
N ALA A 108 -7.42 -15.42 10.91
CA ALA A 108 -8.16 -14.43 11.67
C ALA A 108 -7.77 -13.00 11.26
N PHE A 109 -6.47 -12.76 11.04
CA PHE A 109 -5.99 -11.49 10.51
C PHE A 109 -6.50 -11.26 9.09
N ILE A 110 -6.43 -12.28 8.22
CA ILE A 110 -6.93 -12.18 6.84
C ILE A 110 -8.44 -11.95 6.84
N LEU A 111 -9.20 -12.64 7.70
CA LEU A 111 -10.64 -12.42 7.85
C LEU A 111 -10.95 -10.96 8.19
N THR A 112 -10.26 -10.37 9.17
CA THR A 112 -10.48 -8.97 9.52
C THR A 112 -10.14 -8.05 8.34
N ASN A 113 -9.13 -8.35 7.52
CA ASN A 113 -8.84 -7.57 6.29
C ASN A 113 -9.95 -7.71 5.24
N ILE A 114 -10.49 -8.92 5.05
CA ILE A 114 -11.65 -9.16 4.17
C ILE A 114 -12.87 -8.36 4.66
N LEU A 115 -13.15 -8.37 5.96
CA LEU A 115 -14.25 -7.59 6.55
C LEU A 115 -14.05 -6.08 6.33
N LEU A 116 -12.83 -5.57 6.50
CA LEU A 116 -12.51 -4.18 6.15
C LEU A 116 -12.73 -3.91 4.66
N HIS A 117 -12.36 -4.84 3.77
CA HIS A 117 -12.57 -4.68 2.34
C HIS A 117 -14.06 -4.65 1.96
N LEU A 118 -14.89 -5.49 2.58
CA LEU A 118 -16.34 -5.47 2.41
C LEU A 118 -16.95 -4.15 2.88
N LEU A 119 -16.52 -3.67 4.06
CA LEU A 119 -16.97 -2.37 4.58
C LEU A 119 -16.54 -1.21 3.66
N ASN A 120 -15.30 -1.23 3.18
CA ASN A 120 -14.78 -0.23 2.23
C ASN A 120 -15.54 -0.28 0.91
N THR A 121 -15.86 -1.46 0.39
CA THR A 121 -16.68 -1.64 -0.82
C THR A 121 -18.06 -1.01 -0.64
N PHE A 122 -18.70 -1.23 0.52
CA PHE A 122 -19.95 -0.57 0.87
C PHE A 122 -19.81 0.96 0.91
N LEU A 123 -18.76 1.49 1.54
CA LEU A 123 -18.54 2.93 1.61
C LEU A 123 -18.25 3.55 0.25
N VAL A 124 -17.50 2.87 -0.62
CA VAL A 124 -17.30 3.26 -2.02
C VAL A 124 -18.64 3.35 -2.74
N PHE A 125 -19.51 2.34 -2.60
CA PHE A 125 -20.85 2.38 -3.17
C PHE A 125 -21.65 3.61 -2.69
N ARG A 126 -21.68 3.86 -1.37
CA ARG A 126 -22.40 4.99 -0.78
C ARG A 126 -21.84 6.35 -1.22
N LEU A 127 -20.52 6.48 -1.29
CA LEU A 127 -19.87 7.71 -1.76
C LEU A 127 -20.17 7.95 -3.24
N SER A 128 -20.01 6.93 -4.08
CA SER A 128 -20.28 7.04 -5.52
C SER A 128 -21.74 7.29 -5.84
N GLU A 129 -22.69 6.73 -5.08
CA GLU A 129 -24.13 7.04 -5.24
C GLU A 129 -24.39 8.53 -5.06
N ARG A 130 -23.75 9.16 -4.06
CA ARG A 130 -23.92 10.58 -3.75
C ARG A 130 -23.20 11.47 -4.76
N TRP A 131 -21.98 11.12 -5.15
CA TRP A 131 -21.16 11.91 -6.07
C TRP A 131 -21.60 11.80 -7.53
N MET A 132 -22.04 10.62 -7.96
CA MET A 132 -22.41 10.35 -9.36
C MET A 132 -23.92 10.39 -9.61
N LYS A 133 -24.75 10.48 -8.56
CA LYS A 133 -26.21 10.60 -8.65
C LYS A 133 -26.86 9.53 -9.53
N GLY A 134 -26.51 8.26 -9.31
CA GLY A 134 -27.10 7.15 -10.04
C GLY A 134 -26.69 5.78 -9.49
N LEU A 135 -27.63 4.83 -9.49
CA LEU A 135 -27.40 3.48 -8.98
C LEU A 135 -26.37 2.71 -9.82
N ILE A 136 -26.51 2.74 -11.15
CA ILE A 136 -25.63 1.98 -12.06
C ILE A 136 -24.17 2.43 -11.96
N PRO A 137 -23.82 3.73 -12.08
CA PRO A 137 -22.42 4.14 -11.94
C PRO A 137 -21.87 3.80 -10.55
N ALA A 138 -22.65 3.97 -9.48
CA ALA A 138 -22.22 3.61 -8.12
C ALA A 138 -21.96 2.11 -7.94
N ALA A 139 -22.87 1.27 -8.45
CA ALA A 139 -22.72 -0.18 -8.44
C ALA A 139 -21.48 -0.61 -9.24
N MET A 140 -21.20 0.01 -10.38
CA MET A 140 -20.01 -0.29 -11.19
C MET A 140 -18.71 0.11 -10.48
N VAL A 141 -18.66 1.28 -9.84
CA VAL A 141 -17.48 1.71 -9.07
C VAL A 141 -17.20 0.74 -7.93
N ALA A 142 -18.23 0.39 -7.15
CA ALA A 142 -18.10 -0.53 -6.03
C ALA A 142 -17.73 -1.94 -6.47
N PHE A 143 -18.34 -2.44 -7.56
CA PHE A 143 -18.03 -3.75 -8.10
C PHE A 143 -16.59 -3.84 -8.60
N LEU A 144 -16.12 -2.85 -9.38
CA LEU A 144 -14.72 -2.81 -9.81
C LEU A 144 -13.77 -2.73 -8.61
N PHE A 145 -14.07 -1.89 -7.62
CA PHE A 145 -13.28 -1.79 -6.38
C PHE A 145 -13.20 -3.13 -5.63
N ALA A 146 -14.29 -3.89 -5.60
CA ALA A 146 -14.36 -5.18 -4.92
C ALA A 146 -13.54 -6.29 -5.61
N ILE A 147 -13.56 -6.34 -6.94
CA ILE A 147 -13.06 -7.53 -7.66
C ILE A 147 -11.74 -7.32 -8.38
N HIS A 148 -11.20 -6.10 -8.39
CA HIS A 148 -10.02 -5.79 -9.21
C HIS A 148 -8.75 -6.50 -8.68
N PRO A 149 -7.96 -7.20 -9.53
CA PRO A 149 -6.78 -7.95 -9.06
C PRO A 149 -5.71 -7.12 -8.34
N MET A 150 -5.57 -5.84 -8.71
CA MET A 150 -4.67 -4.89 -8.02
C MET A 150 -5.04 -4.64 -6.55
N HIS A 151 -6.25 -4.98 -6.13
CA HIS A 151 -6.70 -4.85 -4.74
C HIS A 151 -6.50 -6.14 -3.92
N VAL A 152 -5.99 -7.22 -4.52
CA VAL A 152 -5.74 -8.46 -3.79
C VAL A 152 -4.69 -8.26 -2.70
N GLU A 153 -3.53 -7.71 -3.04
CA GLU A 153 -2.43 -7.46 -2.10
C GLU A 153 -2.90 -6.74 -0.82
N PRO A 154 -3.60 -5.58 -0.86
CA PRO A 154 -4.03 -4.90 0.35
C PRO A 154 -5.11 -5.63 1.16
N VAL A 155 -5.70 -6.71 0.64
CA VAL A 155 -6.73 -7.50 1.31
C VAL A 155 -6.16 -8.78 1.91
N VAL A 156 -5.30 -9.50 1.17
CA VAL A 156 -4.80 -10.82 1.61
C VAL A 156 -3.48 -10.75 2.37
N TRP A 157 -2.72 -9.67 2.21
CA TRP A 157 -1.48 -9.46 2.97
C TRP A 157 -1.78 -8.85 4.35
N ILE A 158 -1.37 -9.53 5.42
CA ILE A 158 -1.73 -9.17 6.79
C ILE A 158 -1.19 -7.80 7.17
N SER A 159 0.09 -7.54 6.89
CA SER A 159 0.73 -6.23 7.12
C SER A 159 0.06 -5.08 6.37
N ALA A 160 -0.69 -5.36 5.30
CA ALA A 160 -1.45 -4.35 4.58
C ALA A 160 -2.72 -3.87 5.31
N ARG A 161 -2.98 -4.32 6.56
CA ARG A 161 -4.01 -3.82 7.49
C ARG A 161 -4.16 -2.30 7.46
N SER A 162 -3.03 -1.60 7.44
CA SER A 162 -2.98 -0.14 7.39
C SER A 162 -3.73 0.44 6.18
N SER A 163 -3.69 -0.22 5.03
CA SER A 163 -4.39 0.18 3.81
C SER A 163 -5.92 0.07 3.95
N GLY A 164 -6.39 -1.00 4.61
CA GLY A 164 -7.81 -1.21 4.86
C GLY A 164 -8.40 -0.19 5.83
N LEU A 165 -7.70 0.09 6.94
CA LEU A 165 -8.11 1.09 7.94
C LEU A 165 -8.01 2.52 7.39
N TYR A 166 -6.93 2.82 6.67
CA TYR A 166 -6.78 4.07 5.92
C TYR A 166 -7.99 4.33 5.04
N ALA A 167 -8.36 3.36 4.20
CA ALA A 167 -9.49 3.51 3.31
C ALA A 167 -10.81 3.69 4.06
N LEU A 168 -11.03 2.94 5.14
CA LEU A 168 -12.23 3.02 5.97
C LEU A 168 -12.44 4.45 6.48
N PHE A 169 -11.44 4.99 7.17
CA PHE A 169 -11.56 6.32 7.76
C PHE A 169 -11.51 7.43 6.72
N PHE A 170 -10.73 7.27 5.65
CA PHE A 170 -10.71 8.23 4.53
C PHE A 170 -12.10 8.33 3.87
N LEU A 171 -12.75 7.20 3.58
CA LEU A 171 -14.08 7.17 2.97
C LEU A 171 -15.17 7.68 3.92
N LEU A 172 -15.12 7.32 5.20
CA LEU A 172 -16.02 7.87 6.22
C LEU A 172 -15.88 9.40 6.33
N GLY A 173 -14.64 9.91 6.32
CA GLY A 173 -14.34 11.34 6.29
C GLY A 173 -14.92 12.03 5.06
N LEU A 174 -14.78 11.46 3.86
CA LEU A 174 -15.36 12.01 2.63
C LEU A 174 -16.89 12.01 2.65
N ILE A 175 -17.52 10.93 3.13
CA ILE A 175 -18.98 10.86 3.26
C ILE A 175 -19.47 11.87 4.30
N ALA A 176 -18.77 12.02 5.42
CA ALA A 176 -19.09 13.03 6.44
C ALA A 176 -18.95 14.45 5.88
N TYR A 177 -17.91 14.72 5.08
CA TYR A 177 -17.70 16.01 4.43
C TYR A 177 -18.78 16.31 3.38
N ASP A 178 -19.18 15.28 2.63
CA ASP A 178 -20.26 15.40 1.67
C ASP A 178 -21.61 15.74 2.36
N LYS A 179 -21.88 15.17 3.55
CA LYS A 179 -23.03 15.54 4.39
C LYS A 179 -22.90 16.95 4.98
N TYR A 180 -21.71 17.31 5.46
CA TYR A 180 -21.39 18.64 5.99
C TYR A 180 -21.70 19.76 4.97
N THR A 181 -21.36 19.51 3.70
CA THR A 181 -21.63 20.46 2.61
C THR A 181 -23.10 20.50 2.17
N ASP A 182 -23.90 19.45 2.43
CA ASP A 182 -25.33 19.42 2.12
C ASP A 182 -26.20 20.03 3.22
N GLN A 183 -25.82 19.89 4.49
CA GLN A 183 -26.66 20.22 5.65
C GLN A 183 -26.36 21.58 6.30
N GLY A 184 -25.69 22.48 5.58
CA GLY A 184 -25.49 23.86 6.04
C GLY A 184 -24.38 24.07 7.08
N TYR A 185 -23.30 23.29 7.03
CA TYR A 185 -22.05 23.54 7.74
C TYR A 185 -22.09 23.43 9.28
N SER A 186 -22.55 22.29 9.81
CA SER A 186 -22.54 22.02 11.26
C SER A 186 -21.12 21.78 11.81
N LEU A 187 -20.78 22.44 12.93
CA LEU A 187 -19.52 22.21 13.66
C LEU A 187 -19.35 20.74 14.07
N ARG A 188 -20.44 20.07 14.50
CA ARG A 188 -20.39 18.65 14.89
C ARG A 188 -19.95 17.78 13.71
N GLN A 189 -20.46 18.05 12.51
CA GLN A 189 -20.08 17.31 11.32
C GLN A 189 -18.65 17.62 10.89
N TYR A 190 -18.23 18.88 11.00
CA TYR A 190 -16.84 19.27 10.76
C TYR A 190 -15.86 18.51 11.67
N LEU A 191 -16.16 18.42 12.98
CA LEU A 191 -15.36 17.65 13.94
C LEU A 191 -15.33 16.15 13.61
N VAL A 192 -16.44 15.59 13.11
CA VAL A 192 -16.48 14.19 12.63
C VAL A 192 -15.58 13.99 11.40
N VAL A 193 -15.56 14.94 10.45
CA VAL A 193 -14.64 14.89 9.30
C VAL A 193 -13.19 14.94 9.79
N LEU A 194 -12.88 15.83 10.73
CA LEU A 194 -11.54 15.96 11.31
C LEU A 194 -11.11 14.69 12.04
N LEU A 195 -11.99 14.10 12.85
CA LEU A 195 -11.74 12.84 13.55
C LEU A 195 -11.38 11.71 12.58
N PHE A 196 -12.20 11.50 11.54
CA PHE A 196 -11.92 10.45 10.56
C PHE A 196 -10.65 10.71 9.75
N PHE A 197 -10.35 11.98 9.44
CA PHE A 197 -9.09 12.32 8.80
C PHE A 197 -7.86 11.97 9.68
N VAL A 198 -7.90 12.28 10.98
CA VAL A 198 -6.82 11.93 11.92
C VAL A 198 -6.68 10.41 12.08
N LEU A 199 -7.79 9.67 12.17
CA LEU A 199 -7.76 8.20 12.23
C LEU A 199 -7.21 7.59 10.93
N ALA A 200 -7.49 8.19 9.77
CA ALA A 200 -6.89 7.78 8.50
C ALA A 200 -5.37 8.00 8.50
N LEU A 201 -4.89 9.11 9.05
CA LEU A 201 -3.46 9.41 9.19
C LEU A 201 -2.74 8.47 10.16
N PHE A 202 -3.36 8.12 11.28
CA PHE A 202 -2.85 7.09 12.19
C PHE A 202 -2.86 5.67 11.59
N SER A 203 -3.63 5.47 10.52
CA SER A 203 -3.61 4.21 9.77
C SER A 203 -2.52 4.20 8.71
N LYS A 204 -2.37 5.30 7.93
CA LYS A 204 -1.39 5.40 6.85
C LYS A 204 -1.12 6.85 6.45
N SER A 205 0.15 7.20 6.26
CA SER A 205 0.60 8.54 5.86
C SER A 205 0.01 9.05 4.53
N MET A 206 -0.42 8.16 3.63
CA MET A 206 -1.11 8.53 2.38
C MET A 206 -2.37 9.38 2.60
N ALA A 207 -2.99 9.30 3.78
CA ALA A 207 -4.13 10.13 4.14
C ALA A 207 -3.82 11.64 4.14
N ALA A 208 -2.55 12.06 4.17
CA ALA A 208 -2.17 13.48 4.09
C ALA A 208 -2.68 14.19 2.82
N THR A 209 -3.11 13.44 1.80
CA THR A 209 -3.74 13.96 0.58
C THR A 209 -5.20 14.40 0.76
N PHE A 210 -5.85 14.03 1.87
CA PHE A 210 -7.25 14.29 2.18
C PHE A 210 -7.69 15.76 1.97
N PRO A 211 -7.01 16.80 2.51
CA PRO A 211 -7.41 18.20 2.28
C PRO A 211 -7.48 18.60 0.81
N VAL A 212 -6.58 18.06 -0.03
CA VAL A 212 -6.59 18.32 -1.48
C VAL A 212 -7.76 17.60 -2.14
N VAL A 213 -8.12 16.40 -1.67
CA VAL A 213 -9.33 15.69 -2.09
C VAL A 213 -10.60 16.44 -1.67
N LEU A 214 -10.63 17.14 -0.53
CA LEU A 214 -11.77 17.99 -0.14
C LEU A 214 -11.99 19.14 -1.14
N LEU A 215 -10.92 19.79 -1.60
CA LEU A 215 -11.00 20.83 -2.63
C LEU A 215 -11.52 20.28 -3.97
N MET A 216 -11.08 19.06 -4.33
CA MET A 216 -11.61 18.35 -5.50
C MET A 216 -13.10 18.02 -5.33
N ALA A 217 -13.52 17.58 -4.14
CA ALA A 217 -14.93 17.30 -3.86
C ALA A 217 -15.80 18.58 -3.97
N ASP A 218 -15.29 19.73 -3.53
CA ASP A 218 -15.97 21.03 -3.70
C ASP A 218 -16.15 21.39 -5.19
N TYR A 219 -15.11 21.14 -6.00
CA TYR A 219 -15.17 21.31 -7.45
C TYR A 219 -16.25 20.42 -8.08
N LEU A 220 -16.30 19.14 -7.68
CA LEU A 220 -17.32 18.18 -8.14
C LEU A 220 -18.74 18.65 -7.78
N LYS A 221 -18.94 19.11 -6.54
CA LYS A 221 -20.24 19.60 -6.02
C LYS A 221 -20.63 20.99 -6.52
N LYS A 222 -19.78 21.66 -7.30
CA LYS A 222 -19.99 23.02 -7.80
C LYS A 222 -20.14 24.07 -6.69
N ARG A 223 -19.45 23.90 -5.56
CA ARG A 223 -19.40 24.97 -4.54
C ARG A 223 -18.70 26.19 -5.14
N GLN A 224 -19.29 27.37 -4.90
CA GLN A 224 -18.74 28.64 -5.37
C GLN A 224 -17.48 28.98 -4.59
N PHE A 225 -16.46 29.50 -5.28
CA PHE A 225 -15.22 29.92 -4.63
C PHE A 225 -15.48 31.12 -3.71
N LYS A 226 -15.13 30.97 -2.43
CA LYS A 226 -15.11 32.02 -1.41
C LYS A 226 -13.91 31.78 -0.52
N TRP A 227 -13.30 32.83 0.04
CA TRP A 227 -12.16 32.68 0.95
C TRP A 227 -12.45 31.76 2.14
N GLY A 228 -13.69 31.77 2.65
CA GLY A 228 -14.16 30.85 3.69
C GLY A 228 -14.00 29.36 3.35
N LEU A 229 -14.09 29.02 2.06
CA LEU A 229 -13.90 27.66 1.56
C LEU A 229 -12.45 27.19 1.73
N LEU A 230 -11.46 28.08 1.65
CA LEU A 230 -10.07 27.73 1.87
C LEU A 230 -9.75 27.69 3.37
N THR A 231 -10.28 28.63 4.14
CA THR A 231 -10.03 28.70 5.59
C THR A 231 -10.56 27.47 6.33
N GLU A 232 -11.69 26.90 5.90
CA GLU A 232 -12.21 25.64 6.50
C GLU A 232 -11.25 24.44 6.30
N LYS A 233 -10.30 24.50 5.35
CA LYS A 233 -9.30 23.43 5.09
C LYS A 233 -7.97 23.66 5.79
N ILE A 234 -7.70 24.85 6.32
CA ILE A 234 -6.42 25.17 6.97
C ILE A 234 -6.06 24.15 8.07
N PRO A 235 -6.97 23.75 8.98
CA PRO A 235 -6.65 22.74 9.99
C PRO A 235 -6.25 21.39 9.39
N PHE A 236 -6.90 20.97 8.31
CA PHE A 236 -6.57 19.73 7.62
C PHE A 236 -5.18 19.78 6.97
N PHE A 237 -4.84 20.91 6.32
CA PHE A 237 -3.51 21.11 5.74
C PHE A 237 -2.41 21.15 6.82
N ALA A 238 -2.65 21.84 7.93
CA ALA A 238 -1.69 21.91 9.03
C ALA A 238 -1.38 20.50 9.59
N ILE A 239 -2.40 19.69 9.84
CA ILE A 239 -2.25 18.31 10.30
C ILE A 239 -1.56 17.44 9.24
N SER A 240 -1.90 17.57 7.95
CA SER A 240 -1.21 16.87 6.87
C SER A 240 0.29 17.16 6.84
N ILE A 241 0.70 18.41 7.05
CA ILE A 241 2.11 18.81 7.10
C ILE A 241 2.81 18.15 8.29
N ILE A 242 2.19 18.19 9.49
CA ILE A 242 2.74 17.55 10.69
C ILE A 242 2.97 16.05 10.45
N PHE A 243 1.98 15.34 9.93
CA PHE A 243 2.14 13.91 9.63
C PHE A 243 3.09 13.63 8.47
N GLY A 244 3.25 14.55 7.53
CA GLY A 244 4.30 14.50 6.52
C GLY A 244 5.70 14.51 7.14
N LEU A 245 5.93 15.39 8.12
CA LEU A 245 7.20 15.45 8.87
C LEU A 245 7.41 14.19 9.73
N VAL A 246 6.36 13.66 10.36
CA VAL A 246 6.43 12.38 11.09
C VAL A 246 6.79 11.24 10.16
N ALA A 247 6.21 11.17 8.97
CA ALA A 247 6.53 10.14 7.98
C ALA A 247 7.98 10.23 7.49
N ILE A 248 8.54 11.42 7.33
CA ILE A 248 9.97 11.62 6.99
C ILE A 248 10.86 11.07 8.13
N ARG A 249 10.53 11.40 9.38
CA ARG A 249 11.28 10.89 10.55
C ARG A 249 11.19 9.38 10.69
N ALA A 250 10.00 8.81 10.50
CA ALA A 250 9.81 7.36 10.52
C ALA A 250 10.61 6.69 9.41
N SER A 251 10.61 7.25 8.19
CA SER A 251 11.43 6.71 7.10
C SER A 251 12.92 6.81 7.38
N ALA A 252 13.37 7.82 8.13
CA ALA A 252 14.77 7.98 8.51
C ALA A 252 15.23 7.04 9.62
N SER A 253 14.31 6.54 10.46
CA SER A 253 14.67 5.53 11.47
C SER A 253 14.95 4.16 10.85
N PHE A 254 14.44 3.91 9.64
CA PHE A 254 14.69 2.70 8.88
C PHE A 254 15.87 2.94 7.95
N GLY A 255 17.06 2.59 8.43
CA GLY A 255 18.37 2.86 7.80
C GLY A 255 18.27 2.98 6.28
N HIS A 256 18.55 4.17 5.76
CA HIS A 256 18.30 4.49 4.35
C HIS A 256 19.18 3.60 3.45
N ILE A 257 18.62 2.54 2.86
CA ILE A 257 19.37 1.69 1.92
C ILE A 257 19.28 2.24 0.49
N THR A 258 18.16 2.87 0.11
CA THR A 258 18.02 3.50 -1.21
C THR A 258 17.95 5.02 -1.09
N VAL A 259 18.88 5.74 -1.73
CA VAL A 259 18.80 7.19 -1.88
C VAL A 259 18.55 7.43 -3.36
N LEU A 260 17.26 7.56 -3.72
CA LEU A 260 16.83 7.87 -5.08
C LEU A 260 17.56 9.09 -5.66
N GLU A 261 18.05 9.96 -4.76
CA GLU A 261 18.84 11.13 -5.10
C GLU A 261 20.22 10.86 -5.66
N GLN A 262 20.86 9.80 -5.17
CA GLN A 262 22.18 9.36 -5.60
C GLN A 262 22.08 8.51 -6.88
N ASP A 263 21.00 7.73 -7.01
CA ASP A 263 20.85 6.78 -8.12
C ASP A 263 20.29 7.41 -9.40
N TYR A 264 19.44 8.45 -9.27
CA TYR A 264 18.75 9.07 -10.41
C TYR A 264 18.81 10.59 -10.36
N ASN A 265 19.11 11.22 -11.50
CA ASN A 265 19.02 12.67 -11.63
C ASN A 265 17.55 13.15 -11.75
N LEU A 266 17.31 14.45 -11.61
CA LEU A 266 15.96 15.03 -11.62
C LEU A 266 15.16 14.68 -12.89
N PHE A 267 15.80 14.71 -14.07
CA PHE A 267 15.15 14.36 -15.33
C PHE A 267 14.69 12.91 -15.35
N GLN A 268 15.55 11.98 -14.92
CA GLN A 268 15.21 10.56 -14.83
C GLN A 268 14.05 10.33 -13.85
N ARG A 269 14.05 10.98 -12.69
CA ARG A 269 12.96 10.88 -11.71
C ARG A 269 11.62 11.33 -12.26
N ILE A 270 11.58 12.42 -13.03
CA ILE A 270 10.35 12.87 -13.69
C ILE A 270 9.79 11.77 -14.60
N PHE A 271 10.62 11.12 -15.40
CA PHE A 271 10.17 10.02 -16.25
C PHE A 271 9.75 8.77 -15.47
N LEU A 272 10.39 8.46 -14.34
CA LEU A 272 9.96 7.38 -13.44
C LEU A 272 8.60 7.66 -12.80
N ILE A 273 8.31 8.93 -12.46
CA ILE A 273 7.00 9.37 -11.96
C ILE A 273 5.94 9.18 -13.05
N LEU A 274 6.20 9.64 -14.27
CA LEU A 274 5.28 9.48 -15.40
C LEU A 274 5.03 8.00 -15.70
N TYR A 275 6.09 7.19 -15.69
CA TYR A 275 5.99 5.74 -15.80
C TYR A 275 5.12 5.13 -14.71
N GLY A 276 5.30 5.53 -13.44
CA GLY A 276 4.47 5.04 -12.34
C GLY A 276 2.99 5.33 -12.55
N ILE A 277 2.65 6.56 -12.95
CA ILE A 277 1.25 6.94 -13.27
C ILE A 277 0.71 6.07 -14.42
N SER A 278 1.47 5.95 -15.51
CA SER A 278 1.08 5.14 -16.67
C SER A 278 0.97 3.66 -16.35
N PHE A 279 1.84 3.13 -15.50
CA PHE A 279 1.81 1.76 -15.01
C PHE A 279 0.45 1.48 -14.36
N TYR A 280 0.02 2.33 -13.42
CA TYR A 280 -1.28 2.17 -12.77
C TYR A 280 -2.45 2.31 -13.74
N ILE A 281 -2.42 3.28 -14.66
CA ILE A 281 -3.48 3.40 -15.68
C ILE A 281 -3.53 2.16 -16.58
N LEU A 282 -2.38 1.59 -16.96
CA LEU A 282 -2.33 0.39 -17.79
C LEU A 282 -2.83 -0.84 -17.01
N LYS A 283 -2.40 -1.01 -15.76
CA LYS A 283 -2.82 -2.13 -14.89
C LYS A 283 -4.28 -2.08 -14.49
N LEU A 284 -4.94 -0.93 -14.63
CA LEU A 284 -6.39 -0.81 -14.49
C LEU A 284 -7.15 -1.60 -15.57
N PHE A 285 -6.65 -1.62 -16.80
CA PHE A 285 -7.30 -2.29 -17.93
C PHE A 285 -6.69 -3.67 -18.21
N VAL A 286 -5.39 -3.82 -17.96
CA VAL A 286 -4.62 -5.04 -18.23
C VAL A 286 -3.86 -5.46 -16.97
N PRO A 287 -4.55 -6.01 -15.95
CA PRO A 287 -3.94 -6.47 -14.69
C PRO A 287 -3.21 -7.81 -14.86
N LEU A 288 -2.37 -7.92 -15.90
CA LEU A 288 -1.56 -9.11 -16.20
C LEU A 288 -0.14 -8.92 -15.66
N ASN A 289 0.57 -10.02 -15.42
CA ASN A 289 1.97 -9.99 -14.96
C ASN A 289 2.18 -9.09 -13.70
N LEU A 290 1.24 -9.17 -12.75
CA LEU A 290 1.32 -8.48 -11.46
C LEU A 290 2.35 -9.13 -10.58
N SER A 291 3.21 -8.36 -9.92
CA SER A 291 4.32 -8.86 -9.10
C SER A 291 4.22 -8.28 -7.69
N ALA A 292 4.75 -8.97 -6.69
CA ALA A 292 4.91 -8.36 -5.36
C ALA A 292 6.04 -7.31 -5.36
N ILE A 293 6.95 -7.41 -6.34
CA ILE A 293 8.17 -6.63 -6.43
C ILE A 293 8.24 -5.98 -7.81
N TYR A 294 8.46 -4.67 -7.80
CA TYR A 294 8.71 -3.85 -8.98
C TYR A 294 9.95 -3.00 -8.71
N ALA A 295 11.13 -3.57 -8.96
CA ALA A 295 12.39 -2.87 -8.74
C ALA A 295 12.52 -1.67 -9.69
N PHE A 296 13.37 -0.73 -9.29
CA PHE A 296 13.74 0.36 -10.16
C PHE A 296 14.49 -0.14 -11.40
N PRO A 297 14.31 0.51 -12.56
CA PRO A 297 15.00 0.11 -13.78
C PRO A 297 16.50 0.34 -13.66
N GLU A 298 17.28 -0.66 -14.04
CA GLU A 298 18.73 -0.55 -14.17
C GLU A 298 19.10 0.51 -15.22
N ILE A 299 20.09 1.34 -14.89
CA ILE A 299 20.61 2.36 -15.80
C ILE A 299 21.76 1.75 -16.58
N SER A 300 21.59 1.60 -17.90
CA SER A 300 22.67 1.18 -18.80
C SER A 300 23.20 2.39 -19.57
N GLY A 301 24.50 2.64 -19.50
CA GLY A 301 25.14 3.78 -20.18
C GLY A 301 24.57 5.15 -19.80
N GLY A 302 24.07 5.31 -18.56
CA GLY A 302 23.50 6.57 -18.06
C GLY A 302 22.06 6.86 -18.52
N LYS A 303 21.41 5.96 -19.27
CA LYS A 303 20.05 6.16 -19.82
C LYS A 303 19.03 5.22 -19.20
N LEU A 304 17.81 5.72 -19.05
CA LEU A 304 16.65 4.91 -18.68
C LEU A 304 16.23 4.00 -19.86
N PRO A 305 15.61 2.84 -19.57
CA PRO A 305 15.06 1.99 -20.62
C PRO A 305 13.98 2.67 -21.48
N ALA A 306 13.89 2.29 -22.75
CA ALA A 306 12.96 2.88 -23.72
C ALA A 306 11.47 2.80 -23.28
N TYR A 307 11.09 1.73 -22.56
CA TYR A 307 9.71 1.55 -22.09
C TYR A 307 9.28 2.61 -21.06
N VAL A 308 10.24 3.24 -20.36
CA VAL A 308 9.93 4.32 -19.41
C VAL A 308 9.45 5.55 -20.19
N PHE A 309 10.07 5.86 -21.33
CA PHE A 309 9.69 6.98 -22.18
C PHE A 309 8.36 6.75 -22.92
N SER A 310 8.15 5.54 -23.46
CA SER A 310 6.91 5.22 -24.18
C SER A 310 5.67 5.24 -23.29
N SER A 311 5.84 5.13 -21.97
CA SER A 311 4.76 5.18 -20.99
C SER A 311 3.95 6.49 -21.05
N VAL A 312 4.53 7.60 -21.51
CA VAL A 312 3.85 8.91 -21.60
C VAL A 312 2.68 8.89 -22.58
N ILE A 313 2.69 8.00 -23.58
CA ILE A 313 1.59 7.83 -24.54
C ILE A 313 0.28 7.46 -23.82
N VAL A 314 0.36 6.63 -22.78
CA VAL A 314 -0.79 6.23 -21.96
C VAL A 314 -1.42 7.44 -21.26
N LEU A 315 -0.60 8.39 -20.80
CA LEU A 315 -1.09 9.62 -20.16
C LEU A 315 -1.85 10.50 -21.13
N PHE A 316 -1.32 10.70 -22.34
CA PHE A 316 -2.00 11.47 -23.37
C PHE A 316 -3.34 10.83 -23.76
N ALA A 317 -3.39 9.51 -23.89
CA ALA A 317 -4.62 8.77 -24.14
C ALA A 317 -5.64 8.95 -22.99
N ALA A 318 -5.19 8.86 -21.74
CA ALA A 318 -6.05 9.07 -20.56
C ALA A 318 -6.60 10.50 -20.49
N ILE A 319 -5.77 11.52 -20.76
CA ILE A 319 -6.19 12.92 -20.82
C ILE A 319 -7.21 13.12 -21.94
N ALA A 320 -6.95 12.57 -23.14
CA ALA A 320 -7.90 12.62 -24.25
C ALA A 320 -9.25 11.99 -23.88
N ALA A 321 -9.25 10.83 -23.21
CA ALA A 321 -10.46 10.16 -22.75
C ALA A 321 -11.27 10.98 -21.72
N ILE A 322 -10.58 11.72 -20.84
CA ILE A 322 -11.21 12.64 -19.88
C ILE A 322 -11.82 13.85 -20.59
N LEU A 323 -11.16 14.38 -21.62
CA LEU A 323 -11.61 15.58 -22.35
C LEU A 323 -12.67 15.28 -23.42
N TYR A 324 -12.78 14.05 -23.90
CA TYR A 324 -13.65 13.65 -25.01
C TYR A 324 -15.14 13.96 -24.78
N ARG A 325 -15.71 13.63 -23.61
CA ARG A 325 -17.15 13.83 -23.33
C ARG A 325 -17.42 15.10 -22.54
N ARG A 326 -17.90 16.15 -23.21
CA ARG A 326 -18.29 17.42 -22.57
C ARG A 326 -19.41 17.28 -21.52
N LYS A 327 -20.38 16.37 -21.72
CA LYS A 327 -21.54 16.17 -20.82
C LYS A 327 -21.13 15.80 -19.38
N TYR A 328 -20.13 14.93 -19.23
CA TYR A 328 -19.67 14.42 -17.92
C TYR A 328 -18.29 14.95 -17.52
N ARG A 329 -17.81 16.01 -18.20
CA ARG A 329 -16.45 16.53 -18.06
C ARG A 329 -16.03 16.80 -16.62
N ARG A 330 -16.93 17.34 -15.78
CA ARG A 330 -16.64 17.63 -14.37
C ARG A 330 -16.39 16.36 -13.57
N GLU A 331 -17.19 15.32 -13.77
CA GLU A 331 -17.00 14.02 -13.12
C GLU A 331 -15.70 13.37 -13.56
N PHE A 332 -15.38 13.46 -14.85
CA PHE A 332 -14.15 12.87 -15.39
C PHE A 332 -12.89 13.58 -14.89
N ILE A 333 -12.89 14.91 -14.88
CA ILE A 333 -11.80 15.69 -14.28
C ILE A 333 -11.68 15.37 -12.79
N SER A 334 -12.80 15.27 -12.07
CA SER A 334 -12.80 14.93 -10.64
C SER A 334 -12.22 13.53 -10.38
N GLY A 335 -12.59 12.53 -11.17
CA GLY A 335 -12.04 11.18 -11.09
C GLY A 335 -10.53 11.14 -11.39
N GLY A 336 -10.08 11.86 -12.42
CA GLY A 336 -8.66 11.98 -12.75
C GLY A 336 -7.87 12.71 -11.66
N MET A 337 -8.40 13.82 -11.14
CA MET A 337 -7.80 14.55 -10.01
C MET A 337 -7.74 13.66 -8.76
N PHE A 338 -8.81 12.94 -8.42
CA PHE A 338 -8.84 12.04 -7.26
C PHE A 338 -7.68 11.02 -7.37
N PHE A 339 -7.52 10.39 -8.52
CA PHE A 339 -6.42 9.45 -8.77
C PHE A 339 -5.05 10.11 -8.61
N LEU A 340 -4.80 11.23 -9.31
CA LEU A 340 -3.49 11.89 -9.29
C LEU A 340 -3.11 12.42 -7.90
N ILE A 341 -4.07 13.01 -7.18
CA ILE A 341 -3.88 13.52 -5.82
C ILE A 341 -3.50 12.38 -4.87
N THR A 342 -4.26 11.29 -4.89
CA THR A 342 -4.11 10.21 -3.90
C THR A 342 -2.93 9.28 -4.22
N ILE A 343 -2.56 9.10 -5.48
CA ILE A 343 -1.34 8.35 -5.86
C ILE A 343 -0.06 9.18 -5.67
N GLY A 344 -0.14 10.51 -5.67
CA GLY A 344 1.04 11.40 -5.67
C GLY A 344 2.05 11.15 -4.54
N MET A 345 1.58 10.76 -3.34
CA MET A 345 2.45 10.49 -2.18
C MET A 345 3.33 9.25 -2.34
N VAL A 346 2.97 8.32 -3.23
CA VAL A 346 3.71 7.06 -3.42
C VAL A 346 4.60 7.06 -4.65
N LEU A 347 4.47 8.05 -5.52
CA LEU A 347 5.34 8.22 -6.67
C LEU A 347 6.77 8.52 -6.20
N PRO A 348 7.79 8.15 -7.00
CA PRO A 348 9.21 8.30 -6.65
C PRO A 348 9.66 9.77 -6.78
N LEU A 349 9.06 10.66 -5.98
CA LEU A 349 9.27 12.11 -6.02
C LEU A 349 10.21 12.58 -4.91
N PHE A 350 10.00 12.10 -3.68
CA PHE A 350 10.71 12.58 -2.47
C PHE A 350 11.06 11.49 -1.46
N TRP A 351 10.71 10.23 -1.72
CA TRP A 351 10.82 9.15 -0.72
C TRP A 351 11.82 8.10 -1.15
N SER A 352 12.71 7.71 -0.23
CA SER A 352 13.47 6.47 -0.32
C SER A 352 12.47 5.30 -0.43
N ARG A 353 12.51 4.59 -1.56
CA ARG A 353 11.68 3.40 -1.79
C ARG A 353 12.55 2.30 -2.37
N ILE A 354 12.22 1.07 -2.02
CA ILE A 354 12.87 -0.13 -2.57
C ILE A 354 12.25 -0.48 -3.94
N PHE A 355 10.98 -0.10 -4.17
CA PHE A 355 10.22 -0.41 -5.39
C PHE A 355 9.67 0.85 -6.06
N ILE A 356 9.64 0.85 -7.40
CA ILE A 356 9.10 1.97 -8.19
C ILE A 356 7.58 2.07 -8.10
N THR A 357 6.90 0.92 -8.03
CA THR A 357 5.44 0.79 -7.96
C THR A 357 5.05 -0.37 -7.04
N ALA A 358 3.81 -0.42 -6.58
CA ALA A 358 3.25 -1.58 -5.88
C ALA A 358 1.72 -1.63 -6.04
N ASP A 359 1.15 -2.84 -6.09
CA ASP A 359 -0.29 -3.00 -6.36
C ASP A 359 -1.13 -2.35 -5.24
N ARG A 360 -0.69 -2.50 -3.99
CA ARG A 360 -1.32 -1.92 -2.79
C ARG A 360 -1.55 -0.41 -2.82
N TYR A 361 -0.80 0.33 -3.64
CA TYR A 361 -0.97 1.77 -3.73
C TYR A 361 -2.22 2.17 -4.51
N THR A 362 -2.83 1.24 -5.26
CA THR A 362 -4.02 1.53 -6.08
C THR A 362 -5.33 1.57 -5.29
N TYR A 363 -5.36 1.03 -4.07
CA TYR A 363 -6.58 0.76 -3.33
C TYR A 363 -7.55 1.96 -3.26
N ILE A 364 -7.12 3.11 -2.74
CA ILE A 364 -7.91 4.35 -2.80
C ILE A 364 -7.85 5.01 -4.19
N PRO A 365 -6.67 5.25 -4.79
CA PRO A 365 -6.58 6.01 -6.05
C PRO A 365 -7.45 5.50 -7.19
N TYR A 366 -7.65 4.19 -7.31
CA TYR A 366 -8.49 3.61 -8.36
C TYR A 366 -9.96 3.99 -8.25
N ILE A 367 -10.47 4.42 -7.09
CA ILE A 367 -11.85 4.91 -6.98
C ILE A 367 -12.10 6.04 -8.00
N GLY A 368 -11.13 6.95 -8.17
CA GLY A 368 -11.22 8.03 -9.14
C GLY A 368 -11.32 7.54 -10.58
N LEU A 369 -10.50 6.55 -10.97
CA LEU A 369 -10.54 5.97 -12.31
C LEU A 369 -11.77 5.09 -12.53
N PHE A 370 -12.21 4.35 -11.51
CA PHE A 370 -13.44 3.59 -11.53
C PHE A 370 -14.67 4.50 -11.68
N MET A 371 -14.68 5.71 -11.13
CA MET A 371 -15.77 6.68 -11.38
C MET A 371 -15.87 7.04 -12.86
N ILE A 372 -14.74 7.20 -13.55
CA ILE A 372 -14.72 7.46 -15.00
C ILE A 372 -15.31 6.26 -15.75
N ILE A 373 -14.82 5.05 -15.46
CA ILE A 373 -15.29 3.81 -16.09
C ILE A 373 -16.77 3.57 -15.79
N GLY A 374 -17.19 3.73 -14.54
CA GLY A 374 -18.56 3.52 -14.07
C GLY A 374 -19.55 4.46 -14.76
N ARG A 375 -19.16 5.71 -15.03
CA ARG A 375 -20.00 6.63 -15.82
C ARG A 375 -20.04 6.26 -17.30
N TYR A 376 -18.94 5.82 -17.90
CA TYR A 376 -18.95 5.31 -19.27
C TYR A 376 -19.85 4.07 -19.41
N ALA A 377 -19.75 3.13 -18.46
CA ALA A 377 -20.59 1.93 -18.40
C ALA A 377 -22.07 2.27 -18.19
N ALA A 378 -22.37 3.21 -17.28
CA ALA A 378 -23.74 3.69 -17.07
C ALA A 378 -24.33 4.33 -18.33
N ASN A 379 -23.55 5.16 -19.03
CA ASN A 379 -24.00 5.77 -20.28
C ASN A 379 -24.24 4.71 -21.36
N LEU A 380 -23.35 3.71 -21.50
CA LEU A 380 -23.53 2.59 -22.42
C LEU A 380 -24.82 1.82 -22.11
N TRP A 381 -25.10 1.59 -20.83
CA TRP A 381 -26.33 0.94 -20.38
C TRP A 381 -27.57 1.78 -20.70
N GLU A 382 -27.57 3.07 -20.39
CA GLU A 382 -28.71 3.97 -20.66
C GLU A 382 -29.05 4.03 -22.15
N THR A 383 -28.02 4.05 -23.01
CA THR A 383 -28.20 4.09 -24.47
C THR A 383 -28.34 2.71 -25.12
N ARG A 384 -28.41 1.61 -24.35
CA ARG A 384 -28.45 0.24 -24.91
C ARG A 384 -29.66 -0.04 -25.80
N HIS A 385 -30.73 0.74 -25.65
CA HIS A 385 -31.95 0.62 -26.46
C HIS A 385 -31.80 1.21 -27.86
N THR A 386 -30.83 2.10 -28.07
CA THR A 386 -30.55 2.69 -29.39
C THR A 386 -29.51 1.90 -30.19
N MET A 387 -28.90 0.88 -29.58
CA MET A 387 -27.94 0.00 -30.24
C MET A 387 -28.68 -1.10 -31.00
N ASP A 388 -28.13 -1.51 -32.13
CA ASP A 388 -28.60 -2.71 -32.82
C ASP A 388 -28.37 -3.97 -31.95
N LYS A 389 -29.10 -5.04 -32.30
CA LYS A 389 -29.13 -6.28 -31.52
C LYS A 389 -27.74 -6.93 -31.43
N THR A 390 -26.92 -6.83 -32.47
CA THR A 390 -25.59 -7.45 -32.53
C THR A 390 -24.63 -6.70 -31.63
N THR A 391 -24.54 -5.38 -31.76
CA THR A 391 -23.70 -4.53 -30.90
C THR A 391 -24.05 -4.70 -29.42
N ARG A 392 -25.34 -4.73 -29.08
CA ARG A 392 -25.78 -4.94 -27.69
C ARG A 392 -25.37 -6.30 -27.14
N ARG A 393 -25.50 -7.37 -27.93
CA ARG A 393 -25.06 -8.73 -27.53
C ARG A 393 -23.54 -8.79 -27.36
N LEU A 394 -22.79 -8.19 -28.28
CA LEU A 394 -21.34 -8.11 -28.20
C LEU A 394 -20.91 -7.35 -26.93
N ALA A 395 -21.48 -6.18 -26.66
CA ALA A 395 -21.17 -5.40 -25.47
C ALA A 395 -21.44 -6.17 -24.16
N LEU A 396 -22.56 -6.91 -24.08
CA LEU A 396 -22.87 -7.76 -22.93
C LEU A 396 -21.90 -8.94 -22.82
N ALA A 397 -21.57 -9.61 -23.92
CA ALA A 397 -20.62 -10.71 -23.95
C ALA A 397 -19.21 -10.27 -23.55
N THR A 398 -18.73 -9.13 -24.08
CA THR A 398 -17.45 -8.53 -23.69
C THR A 398 -17.45 -8.14 -22.21
N SER A 399 -18.53 -7.54 -21.71
CA SER A 399 -18.63 -7.19 -20.29
C SER A 399 -18.58 -8.43 -19.39
N ALA A 400 -19.33 -9.48 -19.74
CA ALA A 400 -19.31 -10.75 -19.01
C ALA A 400 -17.91 -11.39 -19.03
N LEU A 401 -17.25 -11.40 -20.19
CA LEU A 401 -15.88 -11.91 -20.32
C LEU A 401 -14.89 -11.12 -19.46
N LEU A 402 -14.97 -9.78 -19.43
CA LEU A 402 -14.11 -8.95 -18.59
C LEU A 402 -14.32 -9.23 -17.10
N VAL A 403 -15.57 -9.44 -16.67
CA VAL A 403 -15.87 -9.84 -15.28
C VAL A 403 -15.25 -11.19 -14.94
N ILE A 404 -15.36 -12.18 -15.85
CA ILE A 404 -14.75 -13.50 -15.66
C ILE A 404 -13.23 -13.38 -15.60
N ILE A 405 -12.61 -12.65 -16.51
CA ILE A 405 -11.15 -12.43 -16.52
C ILE A 405 -10.70 -11.77 -15.22
N MET A 406 -11.35 -10.69 -14.78
CA MET A 406 -11.01 -10.03 -13.52
C MET A 406 -11.19 -10.96 -12.33
N GLY A 407 -12.29 -11.72 -12.26
CA GLY A 407 -12.54 -12.67 -11.18
C GLY A 407 -11.48 -13.79 -11.13
N VAL A 408 -11.16 -14.39 -12.28
CA VAL A 408 -10.12 -15.42 -12.39
C VAL A 408 -8.75 -14.85 -12.05
N SER A 409 -8.39 -13.67 -12.55
CA SER A 409 -7.13 -13.01 -12.21
C SER A 409 -7.04 -12.68 -10.72
N THR A 410 -8.15 -12.31 -10.08
CA THR A 410 -8.21 -12.05 -8.63
C THR A 410 -8.00 -13.34 -7.84
N VAL A 411 -8.72 -14.42 -8.17
CA VAL A 411 -8.51 -15.74 -7.51
C VAL A 411 -7.08 -16.24 -7.73
N SER A 412 -6.56 -16.16 -8.95
CA SER A 412 -5.17 -16.51 -9.26
C SER A 412 -4.20 -15.69 -8.41
N ARG A 413 -4.41 -14.37 -8.29
CA ARG A 413 -3.55 -13.53 -7.47
C ARG A 413 -3.66 -13.87 -5.98
N ILE A 414 -4.83 -14.23 -5.46
CA ILE A 414 -5.00 -14.70 -4.08
C ILE A 414 -4.13 -15.94 -3.82
N THR A 415 -4.08 -16.88 -4.77
CA THR A 415 -3.27 -18.10 -4.63
C THR A 415 -1.77 -17.85 -4.66
N VAL A 416 -1.31 -16.79 -5.34
CA VAL A 416 0.11 -16.38 -5.31
C VAL A 416 0.51 -15.90 -3.92
N TRP A 417 -0.38 -15.17 -3.24
CA TRP A 417 -0.18 -14.72 -1.86
C TRP A 417 -0.43 -15.82 -0.81
N LYS A 418 -0.29 -17.10 -1.16
CA LYS A 418 -0.51 -18.21 -0.23
C LYS A 418 0.52 -18.24 0.90
N ASN A 419 1.80 -18.08 0.58
CA ASN A 419 2.92 -18.06 1.53
C ASN A 419 4.17 -17.48 0.85
N THR A 420 5.22 -17.20 1.63
CA THR A 420 6.44 -16.55 1.12
C THR A 420 7.08 -17.29 -0.06
N PRO A 421 7.29 -18.62 -0.02
CA PRO A 421 7.88 -19.32 -1.17
C PRO A 421 7.06 -19.18 -2.46
N THR A 422 5.74 -19.33 -2.38
CA THR A 422 4.86 -19.21 -3.56
C THR A 422 4.91 -17.79 -4.13
N LEU A 423 4.85 -16.77 -3.26
CA LEU A 423 4.89 -15.37 -3.65
C LEU A 423 6.20 -15.00 -4.36
N LEU A 424 7.33 -15.48 -3.83
CA LEU A 424 8.65 -15.13 -4.35
C LEU A 424 9.05 -15.96 -5.56
N SER A 425 8.65 -17.23 -5.65
CA SER A 425 8.74 -17.98 -6.90
C SER A 425 8.00 -17.28 -8.03
N ASP A 426 6.80 -16.75 -7.77
CA ASP A 426 6.05 -15.95 -8.76
C ASP A 426 6.82 -14.69 -9.22
N VAL A 427 7.56 -14.02 -8.33
CA VAL A 427 8.44 -12.89 -8.71
C VAL A 427 9.60 -13.37 -9.60
N ILE A 428 10.27 -14.45 -9.21
CA ILE A 428 11.47 -14.96 -9.88
C ILE A 428 11.13 -15.53 -11.26
N ASP A 429 10.05 -16.31 -11.37
CA ASP A 429 9.65 -17.01 -12.60
C ASP A 429 9.24 -16.05 -13.71
N LYS A 430 8.80 -14.83 -13.35
CA LYS A 430 8.45 -13.77 -14.31
C LYS A 430 9.67 -13.16 -15.00
N LYS A 431 10.87 -13.29 -14.43
CA LYS A 431 12.15 -12.83 -14.99
C LYS A 431 12.07 -11.42 -15.59
N ARG A 432 11.41 -10.50 -14.88
CA ARG A 432 11.16 -9.13 -15.34
C ARG A 432 12.44 -8.30 -15.42
N SER A 433 13.35 -8.50 -14.46
CA SER A 433 14.68 -7.90 -14.40
C SER A 433 15.57 -8.70 -13.44
N ASP A 434 16.89 -8.52 -13.53
CA ASP A 434 17.82 -9.10 -12.56
C ASP A 434 17.61 -8.47 -11.17
N ALA A 435 17.29 -7.18 -11.08
CA ALA A 435 16.89 -6.53 -9.84
C ALA A 435 15.65 -7.18 -9.17
N ASP A 436 14.57 -7.48 -9.93
CA ASP A 436 13.38 -8.15 -9.39
C ASP A 436 13.73 -9.54 -8.83
N MET A 437 14.56 -10.30 -9.57
CA MET A 437 15.02 -11.63 -9.13
C MET A 437 15.95 -11.55 -7.91
N ALA A 438 16.85 -10.57 -7.85
CA ALA A 438 17.74 -10.36 -6.72
C ALA A 438 16.93 -10.13 -5.42
N HIS A 439 15.91 -9.26 -5.47
CA HIS A 439 14.98 -9.08 -4.36
C HIS A 439 14.24 -10.38 -4.02
N GLY A 440 13.71 -11.09 -5.02
CA GLY A 440 12.99 -12.34 -4.82
C GLY A 440 13.83 -13.40 -4.10
N TYR A 441 15.07 -13.61 -4.55
CA TYR A 441 15.99 -14.53 -3.90
C TYR A 441 16.38 -14.08 -2.49
N PHE A 442 16.59 -12.78 -2.26
CA PHE A 442 16.92 -12.27 -0.93
C PHE A 442 15.83 -12.54 0.10
N TYR A 443 14.56 -12.25 -0.24
CA TYR A 443 13.46 -12.51 0.69
C TYR A 443 13.21 -14.02 0.89
N LEU A 444 13.56 -14.88 -0.09
CA LEU A 444 13.61 -16.33 0.14
C LEU A 444 14.72 -16.69 1.12
N GLY A 445 15.90 -16.07 1.01
CA GLY A 445 16.98 -16.20 1.98
C GLY A 445 16.52 -15.87 3.40
N ASN A 446 15.85 -14.72 3.59
CA ASN A 446 15.27 -14.33 4.87
C ASN A 446 14.21 -15.32 5.39
N TYR A 447 13.37 -15.87 4.50
CA TYR A 447 12.41 -16.89 4.87
C TYR A 447 13.08 -18.14 5.44
N TYR A 448 14.13 -18.65 4.77
CA TYR A 448 14.86 -19.82 5.26
C TYR A 448 15.69 -19.51 6.52
N ASP A 449 16.26 -18.32 6.63
CA ASP A 449 16.97 -17.89 7.85
C ASP A 449 16.02 -17.80 9.06
N ALA A 450 14.83 -17.22 8.87
CA ALA A 450 13.77 -17.20 9.89
C ALA A 450 13.31 -18.62 10.29
N GLY A 451 13.36 -19.57 9.35
CA GLY A 451 13.13 -21.00 9.60
C GLY A 451 14.33 -21.76 10.17
N ASN A 452 15.43 -21.07 10.53
CA ASN A 452 16.71 -21.64 10.97
C ASN A 452 17.34 -22.64 9.97
N ASN A 453 17.05 -22.51 8.67
CA ASN A 453 17.66 -23.31 7.61
C ASN A 453 18.81 -22.52 6.94
N ALA A 454 19.96 -22.48 7.62
CA ALA A 454 21.13 -21.73 7.19
C ALA A 454 21.64 -22.13 5.78
N ALA A 455 21.54 -23.41 5.41
CA ALA A 455 22.02 -23.90 4.12
C ALA A 455 21.20 -23.34 2.94
N GLU A 456 19.87 -23.41 3.02
CA GLU A 456 19.01 -22.80 2.00
C GLU A 456 19.10 -21.27 2.04
N ALA A 457 19.18 -20.65 3.22
CA ALA A 457 19.36 -19.20 3.34
C ALA A 457 20.62 -18.71 2.60
N MET A 458 21.76 -19.37 2.83
CA MET A 458 23.02 -19.06 2.15
C MET A 458 22.90 -19.16 0.63
N LYS A 459 22.34 -20.28 0.14
CA LYS A 459 22.10 -20.50 -1.29
C LYS A 459 21.27 -19.39 -1.93
N TYR A 460 20.22 -18.93 -1.26
CA TYR A 460 19.37 -17.88 -1.78
C TYR A 460 20.02 -16.49 -1.70
N TYR A 461 20.84 -16.21 -0.69
CA TYR A 461 21.67 -15.00 -0.69
C TYR A 461 22.73 -15.02 -1.80
N ASP A 462 23.35 -16.16 -2.08
CA ASP A 462 24.28 -16.33 -3.20
C ASP A 462 23.58 -16.12 -4.55
N LEU A 463 22.39 -16.71 -4.73
CA LEU A 463 21.59 -16.48 -5.93
C LEU A 463 21.20 -15.01 -6.09
N SER A 464 20.85 -14.34 -4.99
CA SER A 464 20.53 -12.91 -4.99
C SER A 464 21.73 -12.08 -5.49
N LEU A 465 22.92 -12.34 -4.95
CA LEU A 465 24.16 -11.66 -5.33
C LEU A 465 24.67 -12.06 -6.72
N SER A 466 24.29 -13.23 -7.23
CA SER A 466 24.58 -13.61 -8.62
C SER A 466 23.79 -12.77 -9.64
N ARG A 467 22.62 -12.25 -9.24
CA ARG A 467 21.79 -11.35 -10.05
C ARG A 467 22.19 -9.90 -9.87
N ASN A 468 22.48 -9.49 -8.64
CA ASN A 468 22.96 -8.16 -8.33
C ASN A 468 24.10 -8.23 -7.30
N PRO A 469 25.37 -8.22 -7.74
CA PRO A 469 26.53 -8.26 -6.84
C PRO A 469 26.62 -7.06 -5.89
N SER A 470 25.90 -5.98 -6.19
CA SER A 470 25.87 -4.75 -5.39
C SER A 470 24.72 -4.70 -4.40
N TYR A 471 23.99 -5.82 -4.20
CA TYR A 471 22.80 -5.81 -3.37
C TYR A 471 23.14 -5.83 -1.88
N LEU A 472 23.20 -4.63 -1.30
CA LEU A 472 23.66 -4.33 0.07
C LEU A 472 23.02 -5.20 1.15
N LEU A 473 21.71 -5.41 1.06
CA LEU A 473 20.95 -6.22 2.02
C LEU A 473 21.37 -7.70 2.00
N ALA A 474 21.59 -8.25 0.81
CA ALA A 474 22.03 -9.63 0.67
C ALA A 474 23.49 -9.82 1.14
N LEU A 475 24.38 -8.85 0.88
CA LEU A 475 25.74 -8.86 1.42
C LEU A 475 25.73 -8.86 2.96
N ASN A 476 24.97 -7.94 3.55
CA ASN A 476 24.86 -7.83 5.01
C ASN A 476 24.31 -9.12 5.64
N ASN A 477 23.17 -9.63 5.15
CA ASN A 477 22.54 -10.81 5.74
C ASN A 477 23.35 -12.09 5.51
N ARG A 478 24.02 -12.23 4.35
CA ARG A 478 24.96 -13.33 4.12
C ARG A 478 26.16 -13.24 5.05
N GLY A 479 26.71 -12.04 5.28
CA GLY A 479 27.78 -11.79 6.23
C GLY A 479 27.40 -12.20 7.66
N ILE A 480 26.20 -11.83 8.12
CA ILE A 480 25.67 -12.23 9.43
C ILE A 480 25.60 -13.75 9.53
N LEU A 481 25.07 -14.43 8.50
CA LEU A 481 24.93 -15.88 8.48
C LEU A 481 26.27 -16.62 8.47
N LYS A 482 27.26 -16.10 7.72
CA LYS A 482 28.65 -16.58 7.74
C LYS A 482 29.30 -16.42 9.10
N GLY A 483 29.10 -15.27 9.76
CA GLY A 483 29.58 -15.00 11.11
C GLY A 483 29.02 -15.98 12.14
N LYS A 484 27.69 -16.20 12.13
CA LYS A 484 27.02 -17.24 12.95
C LYS A 484 27.59 -18.64 12.71
N SER A 485 28.05 -18.92 11.49
CA SER A 485 28.62 -20.21 11.09
C SER A 485 30.14 -20.31 11.32
N GLY A 486 30.77 -19.32 11.97
CA GLY A 486 32.20 -19.27 12.24
C GLY A 486 33.09 -18.93 11.03
N GLN A 487 32.51 -18.60 9.88
CA GLN A 487 33.23 -18.19 8.68
C GLN A 487 33.57 -16.69 8.73
N ILE A 488 34.34 -16.29 9.74
CA ILE A 488 34.52 -14.88 10.11
C ILE A 488 35.20 -14.05 9.01
N SER A 489 36.25 -14.58 8.37
CA SER A 489 36.97 -13.86 7.30
C SER A 489 36.09 -13.55 6.09
N THR A 490 35.24 -14.49 5.67
CA THR A 490 34.32 -14.29 4.55
C THR A 490 33.10 -13.45 4.93
N ALA A 491 32.73 -13.39 6.22
CA ALA A 491 31.75 -12.44 6.73
C ALA A 491 32.28 -11.00 6.65
N ILE A 492 33.51 -10.78 7.12
CA ILE A 492 34.18 -9.46 7.04
C ILE A 492 34.24 -8.98 5.58
N ALA A 493 34.59 -9.85 4.64
CA ALA A 493 34.64 -9.51 3.21
C ALA A 493 33.28 -9.06 2.64
N ASP A 494 32.18 -9.68 3.06
CA ASP A 494 30.82 -9.29 2.65
C ASP A 494 30.46 -7.91 3.22
N PHE A 495 30.74 -7.66 4.49
CA PHE A 495 30.49 -6.35 5.10
C PHE A 495 31.36 -5.25 4.51
N GLU A 496 32.65 -5.54 4.25
CA GLU A 496 33.53 -4.62 3.54
C GLU A 496 33.01 -4.26 2.16
N GLN A 497 32.47 -5.24 1.41
CA GLN A 497 31.87 -4.96 0.11
C GLN A 497 30.64 -4.06 0.26
N ALA A 498 29.78 -4.33 1.24
CA ALA A 498 28.62 -3.49 1.52
C ALA A 498 29.03 -2.04 1.88
N ILE A 499 30.06 -1.88 2.71
CA ILE A 499 30.62 -0.57 3.10
C ILE A 499 31.28 0.15 1.92
N ARG A 500 32.00 -0.57 1.04
CA ARG A 500 32.58 0.03 -0.18
C ARG A 500 31.51 0.56 -1.12
N LEU A 501 30.42 -0.19 -1.28
CA LEU A 501 29.28 0.22 -2.11
C LEU A 501 28.49 1.35 -1.47
N LYS A 502 28.37 1.35 -0.15
CA LYS A 502 27.63 2.33 0.63
C LYS A 502 28.34 2.67 1.95
N PRO A 503 29.22 3.69 1.96
CA PRO A 503 30.00 4.05 3.15
C PRO A 503 29.17 4.50 4.36
N ASP A 504 27.96 5.01 4.14
CA ASP A 504 27.01 5.41 5.18
C ASP A 504 26.07 4.28 5.64
N TYR A 505 26.31 3.02 5.23
CA TYR A 505 25.53 1.88 5.68
C TYR A 505 25.94 1.45 7.10
N ALA A 506 25.43 2.17 8.09
CA ALA A 506 25.82 2.04 9.49
C ALA A 506 25.69 0.61 10.06
N GLU A 507 24.71 -0.17 9.60
CA GLU A 507 24.51 -1.56 10.05
C GLU A 507 25.64 -2.48 9.59
N ALA A 508 26.14 -2.31 8.36
CA ALA A 508 27.27 -3.11 7.85
C ALA A 508 28.56 -2.82 8.65
N TRP A 509 28.79 -1.57 9.05
CA TRP A 509 29.88 -1.21 9.98
C TRP A 509 29.70 -1.92 11.32
N TYR A 510 28.50 -1.89 11.89
CA TYR A 510 28.22 -2.55 13.17
C TYR A 510 28.47 -4.07 13.11
N ASN A 511 27.97 -4.73 12.07
CA ASN A 511 28.08 -6.16 11.89
C ASN A 511 29.53 -6.59 11.58
N ARG A 512 30.29 -5.78 10.83
CA ARG A 512 31.73 -6.01 10.65
C ARG A 512 32.49 -5.87 11.97
N GLY A 513 32.11 -4.91 12.81
CA GLY A 513 32.66 -4.76 14.16
C GLY A 513 32.43 -6.01 15.03
N ILE A 514 31.24 -6.61 14.97
CA ILE A 514 30.97 -7.90 15.62
C ILE A 514 31.90 -9.00 15.07
N ALA A 515 32.04 -9.08 13.75
CA ALA A 515 32.91 -10.08 13.12
C ALA A 515 34.39 -9.91 13.51
N TYR A 516 34.91 -8.68 13.55
CA TYR A 516 36.26 -8.40 14.06
C TYR A 516 36.44 -8.79 15.53
N PHE A 517 35.43 -8.52 16.37
CA PHE A 517 35.47 -8.93 17.76
C PHE A 517 35.56 -10.46 17.89
N GLN A 518 34.78 -11.20 17.09
CA GLN A 518 34.83 -12.66 17.01
C GLN A 518 36.17 -13.18 16.45
N ALA A 519 36.85 -12.41 15.60
CA ALA A 519 38.19 -12.70 15.11
C ALA A 519 39.31 -12.44 16.16
N GLY A 520 38.98 -11.88 17.33
CA GLY A 520 39.97 -11.48 18.33
C GLY A 520 40.65 -10.13 18.01
N GLU A 521 40.01 -9.29 17.20
CA GLU A 521 40.51 -7.97 16.78
C GLU A 521 39.66 -6.82 17.39
N PRO A 522 39.70 -6.62 18.73
CA PRO A 522 38.84 -5.66 19.41
C PRO A 522 39.11 -4.20 19.01
N GLU A 523 40.33 -3.87 18.56
CA GLU A 523 40.66 -2.52 18.08
C GLU A 523 39.88 -2.16 16.81
N HIS A 524 39.85 -3.08 15.83
CA HIS A 524 39.04 -2.92 14.61
C HIS A 524 37.55 -2.90 14.93
N ALA A 525 37.09 -3.78 15.83
CA ALA A 525 35.69 -3.79 16.27
C ALA A 525 35.24 -2.44 16.84
N CYS A 526 36.05 -1.86 17.73
CA CYS A 526 35.76 -0.58 18.35
C CYS A 526 35.82 0.60 17.38
N ALA A 527 36.70 0.56 16.37
CA ALA A 527 36.71 1.56 15.31
C ALA A 527 35.41 1.51 14.48
N ASP A 528 34.99 0.31 14.08
CA ASP A 528 33.78 0.10 13.29
C ASP A 528 32.50 0.48 14.05
N TRP A 529 32.40 0.14 15.34
CA TRP A 529 31.26 0.57 16.14
C TRP A 529 31.21 2.08 16.36
N LYS A 530 32.36 2.75 16.53
CA LYS A 530 32.40 4.22 16.59
C LYS A 530 31.89 4.86 15.31
N GLU A 531 32.28 4.32 14.15
CA GLU A 531 31.80 4.82 12.86
C GLU A 531 30.30 4.57 12.67
N SER A 532 29.82 3.36 12.99
CA SER A 532 28.39 3.03 12.97
C SER A 532 27.57 3.96 13.89
N ALA A 533 28.07 4.25 15.09
CA ALA A 533 27.43 5.19 16.02
C ALA A 533 27.43 6.63 15.50
N ARG A 534 28.51 7.07 14.82
CA ARG A 534 28.61 8.37 14.14
C ARG A 534 27.57 8.51 13.04
N LEU A 535 27.28 7.43 12.33
CA LEU A 535 26.23 7.34 11.31
C LEU A 535 24.82 7.20 11.91
N GLY A 536 24.69 7.18 13.24
CA GLY A 536 23.40 7.23 13.94
C GLY A 536 22.82 5.88 14.36
N PHE A 537 23.52 4.76 14.14
CA PHE A 537 23.02 3.43 14.52
C PHE A 537 23.06 3.25 16.04
N ALA A 538 21.88 3.18 16.66
CA ALA A 538 21.76 3.15 18.12
C ALA A 538 22.44 1.95 18.80
N PRO A 539 22.33 0.70 18.30
CA PRO A 539 22.97 -0.46 18.92
C PRO A 539 24.49 -0.33 19.04
N ALA A 540 25.14 0.37 18.10
CA ALA A 540 26.59 0.57 18.14
C ALA A 540 27.04 1.33 19.40
N ARG A 541 26.23 2.24 19.93
CA ARG A 541 26.56 2.96 21.19
C ARG A 541 26.64 2.01 22.38
N GLN A 542 25.76 1.02 22.44
CA GLN A 542 25.76 0.03 23.52
C GLN A 542 26.99 -0.88 23.41
N ALA A 543 27.34 -1.32 22.20
CA ALA A 543 28.53 -2.12 21.97
C ALA A 543 29.82 -1.37 22.37
N ILE A 544 29.93 -0.07 22.06
CA ILE A 544 31.08 0.76 22.49
C ILE A 544 31.21 0.78 24.02
N VAL A 545 30.10 1.03 24.74
CA VAL A 545 30.11 1.09 26.21
C VAL A 545 30.46 -0.27 26.81
N LYS A 546 29.99 -1.37 26.22
CA LYS A 546 30.20 -2.71 26.75
C LYS A 546 31.59 -3.28 26.46
N TYR A 547 32.18 -2.96 25.30
CA TYR A 547 33.36 -3.66 24.79
C TYR A 547 34.56 -2.76 24.50
N CYS A 548 34.40 -1.43 24.43
CA CYS A 548 35.47 -0.50 24.05
C CYS A 548 35.98 0.40 25.18
N THR A 549 35.32 0.40 26.34
CA THR A 549 35.80 1.12 27.52
C THR A 549 36.82 0.28 28.27
N VAL A 550 38.00 0.85 28.44
CA VAL A 550 39.22 0.19 28.91
C VAL A 550 39.18 0.01 30.43
N GLU A 551 39.12 -1.23 30.91
CA GLU A 551 40.12 -1.75 31.86
C GLU A 551 40.56 -3.14 31.39
N LYS A 552 41.82 -3.21 30.95
CA LYS A 552 42.50 -4.43 30.56
C LYS A 552 42.63 -5.35 31.77
N THR A 553 41.70 -6.30 31.92
CA THR A 553 41.94 -7.47 32.78
C THR A 553 41.92 -8.72 31.89
N PRO A 554 43.06 -9.43 31.71
CA PRO A 554 43.08 -10.65 30.91
C PRO A 554 42.30 -11.74 31.65
N GLY A 555 41.19 -12.21 31.07
CA GLY A 555 40.54 -13.45 31.52
C GLY A 555 39.01 -13.47 31.59
N GLN A 556 38.31 -12.35 31.35
CA GLN A 556 36.83 -12.34 31.40
C GLN A 556 36.22 -11.47 30.29
N LEU A 557 36.39 -11.86 29.03
CA LEU A 557 35.58 -11.32 27.93
C LEU A 557 34.52 -12.35 27.58
N GLN A 558 33.32 -12.18 28.13
CA GLN A 558 32.15 -12.96 27.73
C GLN A 558 31.72 -12.48 26.34
N MET A 559 31.63 -13.41 25.38
CA MET A 559 31.31 -13.09 23.99
C MET A 559 30.00 -12.29 23.90
N PRO A 560 29.91 -11.24 23.07
CA PRO A 560 28.62 -10.82 22.55
C PRO A 560 28.01 -12.06 21.89
N GLY A 561 26.96 -12.61 22.49
CA GLY A 561 26.06 -13.45 21.73
C GLY A 561 25.61 -12.62 20.53
N ILE A 562 25.52 -13.24 19.36
CA ILE A 562 24.57 -12.78 18.37
C ILE A 562 23.19 -13.13 18.95
N GLU A 563 22.82 -12.48 20.06
CA GLU A 563 21.44 -12.53 20.52
C GLU A 563 20.59 -11.91 19.41
N ASP A 564 19.36 -12.39 19.33
CA ASP A 564 18.33 -12.07 18.34
C ASP A 564 17.97 -10.58 18.20
N GLU A 565 18.78 -9.69 18.78
CA GLU A 565 18.79 -8.25 18.61
C GLU A 565 18.99 -7.79 17.16
N SER A 566 19.52 -8.66 16.27
CA SER A 566 19.59 -8.41 14.82
C SER A 566 18.36 -8.92 14.06
N ARG A 567 17.39 -9.61 14.70
CA ARG A 567 16.10 -9.95 14.08
C ARG A 567 15.14 -8.77 14.01
N THR A 568 15.49 -7.66 14.64
CA THR A 568 14.77 -6.39 14.49
C THR A 568 15.41 -5.59 13.37
N ILE A 569 14.83 -5.68 12.17
CA ILE A 569 14.93 -4.63 11.16
C ILE A 569 14.44 -3.32 11.84
N PRO A 570 15.01 -2.12 11.57
CA PRO A 570 15.02 -1.02 12.54
C PRO A 570 13.62 -0.58 13.00
N GLY A 571 13.40 -0.56 14.31
CA GLY A 571 12.18 0.02 14.88
C GLY A 571 11.89 -0.29 16.35
N THR A 572 12.53 -1.27 16.96
CA THR A 572 12.21 -1.67 18.33
C THR A 572 13.43 -1.56 19.24
N ARG A 573 13.44 -0.51 20.07
CA ARG A 573 13.91 -0.65 21.45
C ARG A 573 13.44 0.47 22.36
N ASP A 574 13.15 0.04 23.59
CA ASP A 574 12.99 0.83 24.80
C ASP A 574 13.94 2.03 24.86
N ASN A 575 13.34 3.23 24.79
CA ASN A 575 13.46 4.31 25.77
C ASN A 575 12.61 5.51 25.33
#